data_AF-A0AA37NIB1-F1
#
_entry.id   AF-A0AA37NIB1-F1
#
_cell.length_a   1.000
_cell.length_b   1.000
_cell.length_c   1.000
_cell.angle_alpha   90.00
_cell.angle_beta   90.00
_cell.angle_gamma   90.00
#
_symmetry.space_group_name_H-M   'P 1'
#
loop_
_entity.id
_entity.type
_entity.pdbx_description
1 polymer ?
#
loop_
_entity_poly.entity_id
_entity_poly.type
_entity_poly.pdbx_seq_one_letter_code
_entity_poly.pdbx_strand_id
1 'polypeptide(L)'
;MDVKFDYEQGIFEIDQMLAQMPKGLESQERPLLRKLGTIVKGKIKKYLHSSDIEARSKEIPPSNYDGSRPYEHARDDVTADVRKDKNGMLYASIRGGKMTGYKWNKINDGHFARDGHTWVPGNQFMDKAMRDAQREVEKTIDDMVKKVMK
;
A
#
# COMPACT_ATOMS: atom_id res chain seq x y z
N MET A 1 24.74 13.53 45.73
CA MET A 1 23.78 12.44 45.54
C MET A 1 24.41 11.54 44.51
N ASP A 2 25.10 10.50 44.97
CA ASP A 2 25.90 9.62 44.12
C ASP A 2 24.95 8.54 43.59
N VAL A 3 24.39 8.76 42.40
CA VAL A 3 23.50 7.78 41.77
C VAL A 3 24.41 6.64 41.29
N LYS A 4 24.65 5.66 42.16
CA LYS A 4 25.16 4.36 41.74
C LYS A 4 24.07 3.71 40.90
N PHE A 5 24.08 4.03 39.61
CA PHE A 5 23.35 3.24 38.62
C PHE A 5 23.86 1.81 38.79
N ASP A 6 22.98 0.90 39.19
CA ASP A 6 23.32 -0.51 39.26
C ASP A 6 23.42 -1.02 37.83
N TYR A 7 24.62 -0.93 37.27
CA TYR A 7 24.90 -1.30 35.89
C TYR A 7 24.47 -2.74 35.60
N GLU A 8 24.51 -3.63 36.61
CA GLU A 8 24.05 -5.01 36.48
C GLU A 8 22.54 -5.07 36.26
N GLN A 9 21.78 -4.26 37.00
CA GLN A 9 20.33 -4.16 36.82
C GLN A 9 19.96 -3.55 35.46
N GLY A 10 20.68 -2.51 35.02
CA GLY A 10 20.48 -1.92 33.70
C GLY A 10 20.78 -2.89 32.54
N ILE A 11 21.83 -3.70 32.66
CA ILE A 11 22.16 -4.75 31.68
C ILE A 11 21.08 -5.84 31.67
N PHE A 12 20.63 -6.28 32.85
CA PHE A 12 19.57 -7.28 32.97
C PHE A 12 18.25 -6.84 32.31
N GLU A 13 17.84 -5.58 32.51
CA GLU A 13 16.65 -5.01 31.86
C GLU A 13 16.79 -4.99 30.34
N ILE A 14 17.96 -4.60 29.82
CA ILE A 14 18.25 -4.62 28.38
C ILE A 14 18.16 -6.04 27.82
N ASP A 15 18.76 -7.03 28.50
CA ASP A 15 18.74 -8.43 28.05
C ASP A 15 17.31 -8.99 28.01
N GLN A 16 16.49 -8.65 29.02
CA GLN A 16 15.07 -9.03 29.01
C GLN A 16 14.30 -8.39 27.85
N MET A 17 14.54 -7.11 27.57
CA MET A 17 13.91 -6.43 26.43
C MET A 17 14.30 -7.08 25.10
N LEU A 18 15.59 -7.37 24.91
CA LEU A 18 16.10 -8.03 23.70
C LEU A 18 15.53 -9.43 23.53
N ALA A 19 15.38 -10.19 24.62
CA ALA A 19 14.79 -11.53 24.59
C ALA A 19 13.30 -11.53 24.20
N GLN A 20 12.54 -10.51 24.59
CA GLN A 20 11.10 -10.42 24.31
C GLN A 20 10.79 -9.80 22.93
N MET A 21 11.73 -9.04 22.38
CA MET A 21 11.55 -8.28 21.14
C MET A 21 11.07 -9.14 19.95
N PRO A 22 11.64 -10.32 19.63
CA PRO A 22 11.20 -11.10 18.48
C PRO A 22 9.72 -11.48 18.55
N LYS A 23 9.28 -11.97 19.70
CA LYS A 23 7.89 -12.35 19.95
C LYS A 23 6.95 -11.15 19.89
N GLY A 24 7.40 -10.00 20.40
CA GLY A 24 6.68 -8.74 20.30
C GLY A 24 6.49 -8.30 18.85
N LEU A 25 7.56 -8.31 18.05
CA LEU A 25 7.54 -7.94 16.64
C LEU A 25 6.64 -8.87 15.81
N GLU A 26 6.75 -10.19 15.99
CA GLU A 26 5.89 -11.18 15.31
C GLU A 26 4.40 -10.93 15.61
N SER A 27 4.07 -10.63 16.87
CA SER A 27 2.68 -10.32 17.25
C SER A 27 2.13 -9.06 16.59
N GLN A 28 3.00 -8.08 16.30
CA GLN A 28 2.63 -6.80 15.70
C GLN A 28 2.70 -6.81 14.17
N GLU A 29 3.29 -7.84 13.54
CA GLU A 29 3.48 -7.91 12.09
C GLU A 29 2.16 -7.77 11.31
N ARG A 30 1.16 -8.61 11.61
CA ARG A 30 -0.14 -8.57 10.92
C ARG A 30 -0.91 -7.25 11.17
N PRO A 31 -1.02 -6.74 12.42
CA PRO A 31 -1.57 -5.40 12.67
C PRO A 31 -0.86 -4.28 11.91
N LEU A 32 0.49 -4.30 11.88
CA LEU A 32 1.29 -3.32 11.16
C LEU A 32 0.97 -3.35 9.67
N LEU A 33 1.04 -4.52 9.03
CA LEU A 33 0.77 -4.68 7.60
C LEU A 33 -0.64 -4.24 7.21
N ARG A 34 -1.65 -4.46 8.06
CA ARG A 34 -3.02 -3.93 7.82
C ARG A 34 -3.05 -2.41 7.82
N LYS A 35 -2.35 -1.78 8.77
CA LYS A 35 -2.26 -0.32 8.87
C LYS A 35 -1.50 0.27 7.68
N LEU A 36 -0.36 -0.31 7.32
CA LEU A 36 0.42 0.09 6.14
C LEU A 36 -0.40 -0.06 4.85
N GLY A 37 -1.11 -1.18 4.69
CA GLY A 37 -2.01 -1.39 3.55
C GLY A 37 -3.12 -0.34 3.45
N THR A 38 -3.64 0.12 4.59
CA THR A 38 -4.67 1.17 4.66
C THR A 38 -4.12 2.54 4.26
N ILE A 39 -2.92 2.89 4.74
CA ILE A 39 -2.20 4.11 4.38
C ILE A 39 -1.98 4.15 2.86
N VAL A 40 -1.34 3.11 2.31
CA VAL A 40 -1.02 3.03 0.88
C VAL A 40 -2.29 3.03 0.02
N LYS A 41 -3.34 2.31 0.42
CA LYS A 41 -4.65 2.35 -0.25
C LYS A 41 -5.22 3.78 -0.28
N GLY A 42 -5.14 4.52 0.81
CA GLY A 42 -5.59 5.90 0.87
C GLY A 42 -4.85 6.79 -0.13
N LYS A 43 -3.52 6.66 -0.21
CA LYS A 43 -2.69 7.40 -1.18
C LYS A 43 -2.97 6.98 -2.63
N ILE A 44 -3.18 5.69 -2.90
CA ILE A 44 -3.59 5.21 -4.22
C ILE A 44 -4.94 5.83 -4.60
N LYS A 45 -5.95 5.79 -3.73
CA LYS A 45 -7.25 6.41 -4.00
C LYS A 45 -7.18 7.92 -4.18
N LYS A 46 -6.19 8.58 -3.58
CA LYS A 46 -5.90 9.99 -3.82
C LYS A 46 -5.40 10.19 -5.24
N TYR A 47 -4.33 9.52 -5.67
CA TYR A 47 -3.75 9.77 -7.01
C TYR A 47 -4.48 9.09 -8.18
N LEU A 48 -5.34 8.11 -7.90
CA LEU A 48 -6.19 7.43 -8.88
C LEU A 48 -7.48 8.25 -9.13
N HIS A 49 -7.32 9.47 -9.64
CA HIS A 49 -8.43 10.41 -9.89
C HIS A 49 -9.20 10.10 -11.19
N SER A 50 -8.52 9.63 -12.24
CA SER A 50 -9.11 9.32 -13.54
C SER A 50 -9.18 7.80 -13.74
N SER A 51 -10.38 7.24 -13.66
CA SER A 51 -10.61 5.84 -14.03
C SER A 51 -10.99 5.67 -15.49
N ASP A 52 -11.26 6.78 -16.16
CA ASP A 52 -11.50 6.85 -17.59
C ASP A 52 -10.16 6.81 -18.31
N ILE A 53 -10.01 5.77 -19.10
CA ILE A 53 -8.78 5.45 -19.83
C ILE A 53 -8.65 6.31 -21.09
N GLU A 54 -9.69 7.02 -21.52
CA GLU A 54 -9.66 7.80 -22.76
C GLU A 54 -10.31 9.17 -22.56
N ALA A 55 -9.66 10.25 -23.00
CA ALA A 55 -10.34 11.55 -23.16
C ALA A 55 -11.55 11.47 -24.11
N ARG A 56 -11.55 10.45 -25.00
CA ARG A 56 -12.63 10.07 -25.91
C ARG A 56 -13.85 9.45 -25.22
N SER A 57 -13.73 9.01 -23.96
CA SER A 57 -14.87 8.48 -23.19
C SER A 57 -15.94 9.54 -22.89
N LYS A 58 -15.60 10.82 -23.07
CA LYS A 58 -16.54 11.95 -23.01
C LYS A 58 -17.41 12.07 -24.26
N GLU A 59 -16.96 11.56 -25.40
CA GLU A 59 -17.66 11.61 -26.69
C GLU A 59 -18.34 10.28 -27.04
N ILE A 60 -17.73 9.16 -26.64
CA ILE A 60 -18.26 7.81 -26.83
C ILE A 60 -18.42 7.19 -25.45
N PRO A 61 -19.63 6.78 -25.02
CA PRO A 61 -19.81 6.15 -23.73
C PRO A 61 -18.88 4.94 -23.67
N PRO A 62 -18.00 4.86 -22.65
CA PRO A 62 -17.06 3.77 -22.58
C PRO A 62 -17.85 2.45 -22.57
N SER A 63 -17.32 1.43 -23.23
CA SER A 63 -17.90 0.09 -23.22
C SER A 63 -16.78 -0.94 -23.12
N ASN A 64 -17.06 -2.01 -22.38
CA ASN A 64 -16.19 -3.19 -22.38
C ASN A 64 -16.15 -3.81 -23.79
N TYR A 65 -15.21 -4.74 -24.02
CA TYR A 65 -15.07 -5.42 -25.32
C TYR A 65 -16.36 -6.16 -25.74
N ASP A 66 -17.18 -6.55 -24.78
CA ASP A 66 -18.47 -7.22 -24.95
C ASP A 66 -19.68 -6.26 -25.04
N GLY A 67 -19.45 -4.95 -25.06
CA GLY A 67 -20.52 -3.94 -25.12
C GLY A 67 -21.20 -3.64 -23.77
N SER A 68 -20.81 -4.29 -22.68
CA SER A 68 -21.34 -3.99 -21.35
C SER A 68 -20.85 -2.64 -20.81
N ARG A 69 -21.62 -2.05 -19.90
CA ARG A 69 -21.24 -0.81 -19.20
C ARG A 69 -19.86 -1.00 -18.56
N PRO A 70 -18.93 -0.04 -18.69
CA PRO A 70 -17.59 -0.17 -18.14
C PRO A 70 -17.68 -0.30 -16.65
N TYR A 71 -16.84 -1.18 -16.13
CA TYR A 71 -16.70 -1.34 -14.70
C TYR A 71 -16.33 -0.01 -14.05
N GLU A 72 -17.10 0.29 -13.00
CA GLU A 72 -17.05 1.44 -12.10
C GLU A 72 -15.60 1.84 -11.78
N HIS A 73 -15.42 3.13 -11.49
CA HIS A 73 -14.12 3.78 -11.39
C HIS A 73 -13.09 2.93 -10.61
N ALA A 74 -11.91 2.67 -11.19
CA ALA A 74 -10.83 1.88 -10.57
C ALA A 74 -10.43 2.37 -9.16
N ARG A 75 -10.72 3.64 -8.87
CA ARG A 75 -10.62 4.27 -7.54
C ARG A 75 -11.51 3.64 -6.47
N ASP A 76 -12.71 3.21 -6.84
CA ASP A 76 -13.72 2.71 -5.91
C ASP A 76 -13.43 1.25 -5.53
N ASP A 77 -12.79 0.51 -6.43
CA ASP A 77 -12.50 -0.90 -6.32
C ASP A 77 -11.05 -1.18 -5.83
N VAL A 78 -10.46 -0.25 -5.09
CA VAL A 78 -9.12 -0.44 -4.47
C VAL A 78 -9.27 -1.21 -3.16
N THR A 79 -8.65 -2.39 -3.09
CA THR A 79 -8.64 -3.27 -1.91
C THR A 79 -7.25 -3.32 -1.28
N ALA A 80 -7.21 -3.53 0.04
CA ALA A 80 -5.98 -3.76 0.79
C ALA A 80 -6.20 -4.93 1.76
N ASP A 81 -5.36 -5.97 1.64
CA ASP A 81 -5.43 -7.18 2.45
C ASP A 81 -4.02 -7.55 2.95
N VAL A 82 -3.93 -8.38 3.99
CA VAL A 82 -2.66 -9.03 4.38
C VAL A 82 -2.68 -10.48 3.90
N ARG A 83 -1.67 -10.85 3.11
CA ARG A 83 -1.54 -12.15 2.47
C ARG A 83 -0.24 -12.83 2.90
N LYS A 84 -0.14 -14.13 2.62
CA LYS A 84 1.10 -14.91 2.76
C LYS A 84 1.68 -15.19 1.38
N ASP A 85 2.99 -15.05 1.24
CA ASP A 85 3.69 -15.49 0.04
C ASP A 85 3.91 -17.02 0.04
N LYS A 86 4.65 -17.53 -0.94
CA LYS A 86 4.97 -18.96 -1.07
C LYS A 86 5.80 -19.50 0.10
N ASN A 87 6.53 -18.63 0.79
CA ASN A 87 7.40 -18.96 1.92
C ASN A 87 6.67 -18.78 3.27
N GLY A 88 5.41 -18.34 3.25
CA GLY A 88 4.61 -18.09 4.44
C GLY A 88 4.79 -16.70 5.06
N MET A 89 5.62 -15.83 4.47
CA MET A 89 5.88 -14.47 4.94
C MET A 89 4.67 -13.57 4.68
N LEU A 90 4.30 -12.74 5.66
CA LEU A 90 3.17 -11.84 5.51
C LEU A 90 3.56 -10.59 4.70
N TYR A 91 2.65 -10.15 3.83
CA TYR A 91 2.80 -8.90 3.09
C TYR A 91 1.46 -8.17 2.96
N ALA A 92 1.53 -6.84 2.87
CA ALA A 92 0.38 -6.01 2.53
C ALA A 92 0.16 -6.05 1.01
N SER A 93 -1.00 -6.51 0.58
CA SER A 93 -1.41 -6.60 -0.82
C SER A 93 -2.41 -5.48 -1.11
N ILE A 94 -2.02 -4.52 -1.95
CA ILE A 94 -2.92 -3.49 -2.46
C ILE A 94 -3.17 -3.76 -3.94
N ARG A 95 -4.45 -3.83 -4.34
CA ARG A 95 -4.84 -4.20 -5.71
C ARG A 95 -6.19 -3.61 -6.09
N GLY A 96 -6.41 -3.41 -7.39
CA GLY A 96 -7.75 -3.22 -7.92
C GLY A 96 -8.54 -4.52 -7.82
N GLY A 97 -9.86 -4.43 -7.75
CA GLY A 97 -10.72 -5.61 -7.76
C GLY A 97 -10.76 -6.26 -9.14
N LYS A 98 -11.54 -7.35 -9.21
CA LYS A 98 -11.51 -8.31 -10.33
C LYS A 98 -11.69 -7.65 -11.69
N MET A 99 -12.50 -6.60 -11.75
CA MET A 99 -12.92 -5.95 -12.99
C MET A 99 -12.22 -4.62 -13.25
N THR A 100 -11.38 -4.14 -12.34
CA THR A 100 -10.69 -2.84 -12.48
C THR A 100 -9.17 -2.97 -12.37
N GLY A 101 -8.65 -4.04 -11.76
CA GLY A 101 -7.22 -4.27 -11.58
C GLY A 101 -6.44 -4.31 -12.89
N TYR A 102 -7.03 -4.85 -13.97
CA TYR A 102 -6.39 -4.88 -15.29
C TYR A 102 -6.13 -3.49 -15.88
N LYS A 103 -6.83 -2.45 -15.39
CA LYS A 103 -6.70 -1.07 -15.86
C LYS A 103 -5.47 -0.38 -15.26
N TRP A 104 -4.93 -0.87 -14.14
CA TRP A 104 -3.93 -0.17 -13.34
C TRP A 104 -2.65 0.13 -14.12
N ASN A 105 -2.08 -0.84 -14.84
CA ASN A 105 -0.87 -0.63 -15.64
C ASN A 105 -1.10 0.42 -16.73
N LYS A 106 -2.25 0.35 -17.44
CA LYS A 106 -2.60 1.32 -18.48
C LYS A 106 -2.77 2.75 -17.94
N ILE A 107 -3.35 2.87 -16.74
CA ILE A 107 -3.55 4.15 -16.07
C ILE A 107 -2.20 4.68 -15.52
N ASN A 108 -1.35 3.81 -15.00
CA ASN A 108 -0.08 4.20 -14.39
C ASN A 108 0.99 4.55 -15.42
N ASP A 109 1.22 3.65 -16.38
CA ASP A 109 2.35 3.68 -17.32
C ASP A 109 1.97 4.38 -18.63
N GLY A 110 0.67 4.42 -18.94
CA GLY A 110 0.15 4.85 -20.24
C GLY A 110 -0.07 3.68 -21.18
N HIS A 111 -0.69 3.95 -22.32
CA HIS A 111 -0.98 2.96 -23.35
C HIS A 111 -1.34 3.64 -24.68
N PHE A 112 -1.31 2.88 -25.78
CA PHE A 112 -1.92 3.32 -27.03
C PHE A 112 -3.44 3.16 -26.96
N ALA A 113 -4.17 4.18 -27.43
CA ALA A 113 -5.62 4.14 -27.56
C ALA A 113 -6.07 3.03 -28.54
N ARG A 114 -7.38 2.75 -28.58
CA ARG A 114 -7.94 1.72 -29.48
C ARG A 114 -7.63 1.93 -30.96
N ASP A 115 -7.33 3.15 -31.38
CA ASP A 115 -6.92 3.48 -32.75
C ASP A 115 -5.50 3.01 -33.10
N GLY A 116 -4.71 2.55 -32.12
CA GLY A 116 -3.34 2.05 -32.32
C GLY A 116 -2.30 3.12 -32.63
N HIS A 117 -2.68 4.40 -32.69
CA HIS A 117 -1.81 5.48 -33.15
C HIS A 117 -1.73 6.63 -32.14
N THR A 118 -2.71 6.79 -31.25
CA THR A 118 -2.73 7.83 -30.24
C THR A 118 -2.12 7.32 -28.94
N TRP A 119 -1.04 7.94 -28.47
CA TRP A 119 -0.47 7.66 -27.14
C TRP A 119 -1.26 8.36 -26.04
N VAL A 120 -1.71 7.60 -25.05
CA VAL A 120 -2.34 8.11 -23.83
C VAL A 120 -1.32 8.04 -22.68
N PRO A 121 -0.87 9.19 -22.16
CA PRO A 121 0.12 9.21 -21.09
C PRO A 121 -0.46 8.67 -19.78
N GLY A 122 0.34 7.87 -19.08
CA GLY A 122 0.03 7.42 -17.72
C GLY A 122 0.10 8.54 -16.70
N ASN A 123 -0.59 8.39 -15.58
CA ASN A 123 -0.61 9.38 -14.50
C ASN A 123 0.38 9.06 -13.36
N GLN A 124 1.10 7.93 -13.45
CA GLN A 124 2.07 7.46 -12.45
C GLN A 124 1.51 7.46 -11.01
N PHE A 125 0.22 7.12 -10.85
CA PHE A 125 -0.44 7.18 -9.55
C PHE A 125 0.22 6.27 -8.52
N MET A 126 0.81 5.14 -8.93
CA MET A 126 1.47 4.21 -8.02
C MET A 126 2.72 4.85 -7.41
N ASP A 127 3.60 5.41 -8.24
CA ASP A 127 4.83 6.05 -7.77
C ASP A 127 4.52 7.26 -6.88
N LYS A 128 3.54 8.08 -7.27
CA LYS A 128 3.07 9.22 -6.48
C LYS A 128 2.51 8.77 -5.14
N ALA A 129 1.71 7.71 -5.12
CA ALA A 129 1.15 7.15 -3.90
C ALA A 129 2.23 6.61 -2.96
N MET A 130 3.22 5.89 -3.49
CA MET A 130 4.32 5.34 -2.69
C MET A 130 5.20 6.44 -2.09
N ARG A 131 5.55 7.47 -2.88
CA ARG A 131 6.30 8.62 -2.37
C ARG A 131 5.56 9.39 -1.28
N ASP A 132 4.25 9.61 -1.45
CA ASP A 132 3.41 10.27 -0.43
C ASP A 132 3.23 9.39 0.83
N ALA A 133 3.18 8.06 0.67
CA ALA A 133 3.05 7.14 1.79
C ALA A 133 4.32 7.02 2.64
N GLN A 134 5.51 7.25 2.05
CA GLN A 134 6.80 6.89 2.65
C GLN A 134 6.95 7.37 4.11
N ARG A 135 6.80 8.67 4.36
CA ARG A 135 6.98 9.24 5.70
C ARG A 135 6.00 8.67 6.73
N GLU A 136 4.77 8.39 6.31
CA GLU A 136 3.72 7.86 7.18
C GLU A 136 3.95 6.36 7.49
N VAL A 137 4.46 5.62 6.50
CA VAL A 137 4.89 4.23 6.65
C VAL A 137 6.07 4.14 7.63
N GLU A 138 7.13 4.93 7.41
CA GLU A 138 8.31 4.98 8.29
C GLU A 138 7.91 5.28 9.73
N LYS A 139 7.12 6.35 9.95
CA LYS A 139 6.61 6.70 11.27
C LYS A 139 5.81 5.55 11.91
N THR A 140 4.98 4.86 11.12
CA THR A 140 4.16 3.76 11.63
C THR A 140 5.01 2.56 12.05
N ILE A 141 6.12 2.29 11.35
CA ILE A 141 7.09 1.26 11.71
C ILE A 141 7.81 1.67 13.00
N ASP A 142 8.31 2.90 13.09
CA ASP A 142 8.97 3.43 14.28
C ASP A 142 8.08 3.37 15.53
N ASP A 143 6.81 3.75 15.39
CA ASP A 143 5.83 3.71 16.47
C ASP A 143 5.57 2.27 16.94
N MET A 144 5.61 1.29 16.02
CA MET A 144 5.47 -0.13 16.34
C MET A 144 6.70 -0.64 17.11
N VAL A 145 7.91 -0.32 16.64
CA VAL A 145 9.15 -0.71 17.31
C VAL A 145 9.21 -0.12 18.72
N LYS A 146 8.90 1.17 18.87
CA LYS A 146 8.81 1.83 20.19
C LYS A 146 7.78 1.20 21.11
N LYS A 147 6.69 0.64 20.56
CA LYS A 147 5.66 -0.04 21.35
C LYS A 147 6.14 -1.41 21.83
N VAL A 148 6.95 -2.12 21.03
CA VAL A 148 7.52 -3.42 21.41
C VAL A 148 8.66 -3.27 22.41
N MET A 149 9.40 -2.16 22.35
CA MET A 149 10.49 -1.83 23.26
C MET A 149 10.05 -1.12 24.55
N LYS A 150 8.76 -1.08 24.87
CA LYS A 150 8.23 -0.54 26.12
C LYS A 150 7.65 -1.65 26.97
#